data_AF-A0A7Y2I398-F1
#
_entry.id   AF-A0A7Y2I398-F1
#
_cell.length_a   1.000
_cell.length_b   1.000
_cell.length_c   1.000
_cell.angle_alpha   90.00
_cell.angle_beta   90.00
_cell.angle_gamma   90.00
#
_symmetry.space_group_name_H-M   'P 1'
#
loop_
_entity.id
_entity.type
_entity.pdbx_description
1 polymer ?
#
loop_
_entity_poly.entity_id
_entity_poly.type
_entity_poly.pdbx_seq_one_letter_code
_entity_poly.pdbx_strand_id
1 'polypeptide(L)'
;MTPVEEKEVAVNPEKVTGEIPPDWKANIIAFACHYCAFAAADLAGVMRLSYSPSVKVIRLPCTGKLDQIYVLRAFERGVDGVFVAG
;
A
#
# COMPACT_ATOMS: atom_id res chain seq x y z
N MET A 1 -2.40 -44.82 -6.58
CA MET A 1 -1.32 -44.73 -5.57
C MET A 1 -0.25 -43.81 -6.12
N THR A 2 -0.11 -42.64 -5.48
CA THR A 2 0.84 -41.51 -5.69
C THR A 2 0.84 -40.82 -7.07
N PRO A 3 1.19 -39.52 -7.19
CA PRO A 3 1.78 -38.63 -6.19
C PRO A 3 1.07 -37.27 -6.00
N VAL A 4 1.36 -36.68 -4.84
CA VAL A 4 1.07 -35.31 -4.42
C VAL A 4 1.82 -34.35 -5.35
N GLU A 5 1.10 -33.53 -6.11
CA GLU A 5 1.72 -32.48 -6.93
C GLU A 5 1.76 -31.20 -6.07
N GLU A 6 2.86 -31.03 -5.36
CA GLU A 6 3.32 -29.74 -4.86
C GLU A 6 3.42 -28.78 -6.04
N LYS A 7 2.50 -27.82 -6.14
CA LYS A 7 2.70 -26.63 -6.95
C LYS A 7 2.96 -25.46 -6.02
N GLU A 8 4.26 -25.17 -5.92
CA GLU A 8 4.82 -23.91 -5.44
C GLU A 8 3.92 -22.74 -5.88
N VAL A 9 3.37 -22.03 -4.90
CA VAL A 9 2.64 -20.79 -5.13
C VAL A 9 3.68 -19.71 -5.43
N ALA A 10 4.12 -19.67 -6.68
CA ALA A 10 4.78 -18.52 -7.25
C ALA A 10 3.74 -17.39 -7.28
N VAL A 11 3.81 -16.48 -6.30
CA VAL A 11 2.98 -15.27 -6.25
C VAL A 11 3.34 -14.42 -7.46
N ASN A 12 2.53 -14.51 -8.50
CA ASN A 12 2.66 -13.71 -9.71
C ASN A 12 1.98 -12.35 -9.45
N PRO A 13 2.72 -11.23 -9.42
CA PRO A 13 2.24 -9.93 -8.93
C PRO A 13 1.14 -9.28 -9.78
N GLU A 14 0.82 -9.82 -10.95
CA GLU A 14 -0.05 -9.16 -11.94
C GLU A 14 -1.52 -9.62 -11.94
N LYS A 15 -1.89 -10.68 -11.22
CA LYS A 15 -3.28 -11.16 -11.21
C LYS A 15 -3.79 -11.35 -9.79
N VAL A 16 -4.38 -10.28 -9.25
CA VAL A 16 -5.29 -10.38 -8.11
C VAL A 16 -6.52 -11.17 -8.59
N THR A 17 -6.51 -12.48 -8.39
CA THR A 17 -7.60 -13.40 -8.79
C THR A 17 -8.74 -13.36 -7.78
N GLY A 18 -9.37 -12.20 -7.64
CA GLY A 18 -10.60 -12.03 -6.88
C GLY A 18 -11.43 -10.92 -7.51
N GLU A 19 -12.69 -11.19 -7.81
CA GLU A 19 -13.63 -10.17 -8.27
C GLU A 19 -13.81 -9.13 -7.14
N ILE A 20 -13.40 -7.89 -7.40
CA ILE A 20 -13.56 -6.80 -6.45
C ILE A 20 -15.04 -6.41 -6.43
N PRO A 21 -15.72 -6.41 -5.27
CA PRO A 21 -17.13 -6.03 -5.20
C PRO A 21 -17.34 -4.61 -5.75
N PRO A 22 -18.45 -4.33 -6.47
CA PRO A 22 -18.67 -3.03 -7.11
C PRO A 22 -18.78 -1.85 -6.13
N ASP A 23 -19.17 -2.10 -4.87
CA ASP A 23 -19.26 -1.09 -3.79
C ASP A 23 -18.04 -1.05 -2.87
N TRP A 24 -16.98 -1.81 -3.17
CA TRP A 24 -15.79 -1.83 -2.33
C TRP A 24 -14.93 -0.57 -2.55
N LYS A 25 -14.78 0.23 -1.49
CA LYS A 25 -13.90 1.40 -1.48
C LYS A 25 -12.60 1.07 -0.76
N ALA A 26 -11.51 0.99 -1.50
CA ALA A 26 -10.19 0.77 -0.93
C ALA A 26 -9.86 1.85 0.12
N ASN A 27 -9.25 1.43 1.22
CA ASN A 27 -8.73 2.29 2.26
C ASN A 27 -7.21 2.04 2.37
N ILE A 28 -6.41 2.99 1.91
CA ILE A 28 -4.96 2.84 1.80
C ILE A 28 -4.28 3.89 2.67
N ILE A 29 -3.29 3.48 3.46
CA ILE A 29 -2.42 4.38 4.20
C ILE A 29 -1.05 4.43 3.52
N ALA A 30 -0.57 5.63 3.20
CA ALA A 30 0.74 5.87 2.62
C ALA A 30 1.68 6.52 3.63
N PHE A 31 2.74 5.83 4.03
CA PHE A 31 3.82 6.40 4.83
C PHE A 31 4.83 7.07 3.90
N ALA A 32 4.94 8.38 3.98
CA ALA A 32 5.81 9.18 3.14
C ALA A 32 6.93 9.82 3.97
N CYS A 33 8.18 9.60 3.57
CA CYS A 33 9.30 10.35 4.13
C CYS A 33 9.17 11.84 3.80
N HIS A 34 9.66 12.69 4.69
CA HIS A 34 9.54 14.13 4.55
C HIS A 34 10.28 14.68 3.32
N TYR A 35 11.49 14.17 3.05
CA TYR A 35 12.41 14.78 2.09
C TYR A 35 12.18 14.35 0.64
N CYS A 36 11.79 13.09 0.40
CA CYS A 36 11.64 12.54 -0.94
C CYS A 36 10.17 12.25 -1.26
N ALA A 37 9.52 11.33 -0.54
CA ALA A 37 8.17 10.90 -0.89
C ALA A 37 7.08 11.97 -0.67
N PHE A 38 7.16 12.74 0.43
CA PHE A 38 6.22 13.83 0.70
C PHE A 38 6.45 14.98 -0.27
N ALA A 39 7.70 15.30 -0.60
CA ALA A 39 8.03 16.29 -1.63
C ALA A 39 7.53 15.85 -3.02
N ALA A 40 7.61 14.57 -3.36
CA ALA A 40 7.05 14.03 -4.60
C ALA A 40 5.52 14.11 -4.61
N ALA A 41 4.85 13.86 -3.47
CA ALA A 41 3.41 14.04 -3.33
C ALA A 41 3.00 15.52 -3.51
N ASP A 42 3.76 16.46 -2.94
CA ASP A 42 3.56 17.89 -3.15
C ASP A 42 3.76 18.28 -4.61
N LEU A 43 4.77 17.74 -5.29
CA LEU A 43 5.00 17.96 -6.72
C LEU A 43 3.84 17.41 -7.56
N ALA A 44 3.31 16.23 -7.23
CA ALA A 44 2.13 15.68 -7.89
C ALA A 44 0.91 16.60 -7.73
N GLY A 45 0.77 17.24 -6.56
CA GLY A 45 -0.23 18.28 -6.31
C GLY A 45 -0.03 19.54 -7.17
N VAL A 46 1.20 20.04 -7.30
CA VAL A 46 1.54 21.18 -8.17
C VAL A 46 1.25 20.87 -9.64
N MET A 47 1.52 19.64 -10.07
CA MET A 47 1.22 19.15 -11.42
C MET A 47 -0.27 18.85 -11.64
N ARG A 48 -1.10 18.99 -10.60
CA ARG A 48 -2.55 18.68 -10.63
C ARG A 48 -2.85 17.24 -11.05
N LEU A 49 -1.98 16.31 -10.67
CA LEU A 49 -2.22 14.89 -10.90
C LEU A 49 -3.35 14.41 -9.98
N SER A 50 -4.39 13.87 -10.60
CA SER A 50 -5.52 13.30 -9.86
C SER A 50 -5.12 11.92 -9.34
N TYR A 51 -5.39 11.68 -8.06
CA TYR A 51 -5.25 10.38 -7.42
C TYR A 51 -6.52 10.06 -6.65
N SER A 52 -6.74 8.78 -6.35
CA SER A 52 -7.94 8.35 -5.62
C SER A 52 -7.93 8.91 -4.18
N PRO A 53 -9.03 9.49 -3.69
CA PRO A 53 -9.15 10.01 -2.32
C PRO A 53 -9.11 8.91 -1.24
N SER A 54 -9.04 7.65 -1.66
CA SER A 54 -8.85 6.48 -0.81
C SER A 54 -7.47 6.41 -0.14
N VAL A 55 -6.48 7.12 -0.68
CA VAL A 55 -5.10 7.13 -0.16
C VAL A 55 -4.94 8.25 0.87
N LYS A 56 -4.53 7.88 2.10
CA LYS A 56 -4.26 8.82 3.19
C LYS A 56 -2.77 8.87 3.48
N VAL A 57 -2.14 10.02 3.28
CA VAL A 57 -0.69 10.19 3.46
C VAL A 57 -0.35 10.56 4.90
N ILE A 58 0.54 9.79 5.51
CA ILE A 58 1.14 10.06 6.82
C ILE A 58 2.59 10.48 6.60
N ARG A 59 2.91 11.68 7.06
CA ARG A 59 4.26 12.25 6.98
C ARG A 59 5.16 11.71 8.10
N LEU A 60 6.33 11.21 7.72
CA LEU A 60 7.40 10.75 8.61
C LEU A 60 8.66 11.58 8.37
N PRO A 61 9.55 11.75 9.36
CA PRO A 61 10.83 12.45 9.14
C PRO A 61 11.71 11.72 8.11
N CYS A 62 11.75 10.40 8.14
CA CYS A 62 12.43 9.53 7.18
C CYS A 62 11.75 8.13 7.21
N THR A 63 11.88 7.32 6.16
CA THR A 63 11.42 5.92 6.15
C THR A 63 12.09 5.08 7.23
N GLY A 64 13.31 5.42 7.66
CA GLY A 64 13.98 4.73 8.76
C GLY A 64 13.26 4.85 10.11
N LYS A 65 12.28 5.76 10.27
CA LYS A 65 11.44 5.84 11.46
C LYS A 65 10.28 4.83 11.43
N LEU A 66 9.99 4.24 10.27
CA LEU A 66 8.90 3.29 10.13
C LEU A 66 9.29 1.95 10.77
N ASP A 67 8.49 1.55 11.74
CA ASP A 67 8.56 0.24 12.40
C ASP A 67 7.44 -0.66 11.86
N GLN A 68 7.66 -1.96 11.85
CA GLN A 68 6.68 -2.97 11.44
C GLN A 68 5.43 -2.94 12.32
N ILE A 69 5.54 -2.54 13.59
CA ILE A 69 4.39 -2.32 14.49
C ILE A 69 3.39 -1.33 13.89
N TYR A 70 3.84 -0.26 13.21
CA TYR A 70 2.93 0.72 12.61
C TYR A 70 2.17 0.13 11.42
N VAL A 71 2.83 -0.71 10.64
CA VAL A 71 2.24 -1.40 9.48
C VAL A 71 1.19 -2.41 9.96
N LEU A 72 1.53 -3.24 10.94
CA LEU A 72 0.61 -4.22 11.53
C LEU A 72 -0.61 -3.54 12.17
N ARG A 73 -0.39 -2.46 12.91
CA ARG A 73 -1.48 -1.67 13.51
C ARG A 73 -2.40 -1.04 12.48
N ALA A 74 -1.89 -0.71 11.29
CA ALA A 74 -2.73 -0.21 10.20
C ALA A 74 -3.67 -1.32 9.70
N PHE A 75 -3.16 -2.53 9.50
CA PHE A 75 -3.99 -3.69 9.12
C PHE A 75 -5.00 -4.07 10.20
N GLU A 76 -4.62 -4.05 11.49
CA GLU A 76 -5.55 -4.26 12.60
C GLU A 76 -6.72 -3.26 12.62
N ARG A 77 -6.52 -2.06 12.08
CA ARG A 77 -7.55 -1.01 11.98
C ARG A 77 -8.42 -1.13 10.73
N GLY A 78 -8.28 -2.19 9.93
CA GLY A 78 -9.08 -2.42 8.73
C GLY A 78 -8.63 -1.58 7.53
N VAL A 79 -7.32 -1.38 7.38
CA VAL A 79 -6.72 -0.79 6.18
C VAL A 79 -6.48 -1.92 5.18
N ASP A 80 -6.90 -1.72 3.93
CA ASP A 80 -6.78 -2.73 2.87
C ASP A 80 -5.36 -2.82 2.31
N GLY A 81 -4.60 -1.73 2.39
CA GLY A 81 -3.24 -1.66 1.89
C GLY A 81 -2.40 -0.59 2.56
N VAL A 82 -1.11 -0.89 2.70
CA VAL A 82 -0.11 0.05 3.21
C VAL A 82 0.92 0.31 2.11
N PHE A 83 1.14 1.57 1.80
CA PHE A 83 2.16 2.03 0.88
C PHE A 83 3.28 2.71 1.66
N VAL A 84 4.54 2.38 1.38
CA VAL A 84 5.70 2.97 2.05
C VAL A 84 6.64 3.51 0.98
N ALA A 85 6.94 4.80 1.05
CA ALA A 85 7.85 5.46 0.12
C ALA A 85 8.85 6.34 0.87
N GLY A 86 10.11 6.25 0.46
CA GLY A 86 11.27 6.90 1.06
C GLY A 86 12.12 7.65 0.06
#